data_AF-A0A4Q2EIA1-F1
#
_entry.id   AF-A0A4Q2EIA1-F1
#
_cell.length_a   1.000
_cell.length_b   1.000
_cell.length_c   1.000
_cell.angle_alpha   90.00
_cell.angle_beta   90.00
_cell.angle_gamma   90.00
#
_symmetry.space_group_name_H-M   'P 1'
#
loop_
_entity.id
_entity.type
_entity.pdbx_description
1 polymer ?
#
loop_
_entity_poly.entity_id
_entity_poly.type
_entity_poly.pdbx_seq_one_letter_code
_entity_poly.pdbx_strand_id
1 'polypeptide(L)'
;MTHANPEAETFIACAAAIHKARLKYQRVLASQPLASMDQVAPRGLLQYGQMDAHPLAALLVWRKWLYDLDNRAAQDTGYLFEPVIAGAIGGVPYSATKSPVRRASGKGGRQVDCLKGQHAYEIKLRITIAASGQGRWGEELQFPSEAQAAGLVPVLVVLDPTPNPKLSELIRAFEASGGAAYIGEEAWRHLKEEAGPEMAVFLEKYIREPLDDIYLALDEGDPLPTLSLTDRIRSIDITVGQSTVTIERDDVGESIEPVDLIPDDGGDFLPGMDR
;
A
#
# COMPACT_ATOMS: atom_id res chain seq x y z
N MET A 1 -36.15 -20.58 3.54
CA MET A 1 -34.83 -20.39 4.17
C MET A 1 -34.18 -19.22 3.46
N THR A 2 -33.99 -18.09 4.13
CA THR A 2 -33.16 -17.01 3.61
C THR A 2 -31.74 -17.54 3.53
N HIS A 3 -31.22 -17.73 2.32
CA HIS A 3 -29.81 -18.02 2.13
C HIS A 3 -29.01 -16.87 2.74
N ALA A 4 -28.05 -17.19 3.61
CA ALA A 4 -27.09 -16.19 4.09
C ALA A 4 -26.40 -15.57 2.87
N ASN A 5 -26.18 -14.25 2.90
CA ASN A 5 -25.51 -13.55 1.83
C ASN A 5 -24.10 -14.14 1.65
N PRO A 6 -23.75 -14.69 0.47
CA PRO A 6 -22.45 -15.34 0.25
C PRO A 6 -21.27 -14.37 0.38
N GLU A 7 -21.49 -13.06 0.20
CA GLU A 7 -20.46 -12.02 0.30
C GLU A 7 -20.30 -11.46 1.72
N ALA A 8 -21.20 -11.79 2.66
CA ALA A 8 -21.17 -11.21 4.00
C ALA A 8 -19.88 -11.56 4.76
N GLU A 9 -19.39 -12.80 4.63
CA GLU A 9 -18.16 -13.22 5.30
C GLU A 9 -16.93 -12.49 4.73
N THR A 10 -16.82 -12.40 3.40
CA THR A 10 -15.78 -11.64 2.70
C THR A 10 -15.81 -10.16 3.06
N PHE A 11 -17.00 -9.55 3.09
CA PHE A 11 -17.17 -8.15 3.48
C PHE A 11 -16.61 -7.90 4.89
N ILE A 12 -17.01 -8.74 5.86
CA ILE A 12 -16.57 -8.61 7.25
C ILE A 12 -15.06 -8.83 7.35
N ALA A 13 -14.52 -9.83 6.64
CA ALA A 13 -13.08 -10.10 6.62
C ALA A 13 -12.29 -8.90 6.08
N CYS A 14 -12.67 -8.36 4.91
CA CYS A 14 -12.01 -7.19 4.32
C CYS A 14 -12.12 -5.94 5.21
N ALA A 15 -13.29 -5.68 5.80
CA ALA A 15 -13.46 -4.58 6.74
C ALA A 15 -12.58 -4.75 8.01
N ALA A 16 -12.51 -5.97 8.54
CA ALA A 16 -11.66 -6.29 9.67
C ALA A 16 -10.16 -6.13 9.33
N ALA A 17 -9.74 -6.48 8.11
CA ALA A 17 -8.36 -6.27 7.65
C ALA A 17 -7.98 -4.78 7.63
N ILE A 18 -8.85 -3.92 7.11
CA ILE A 18 -8.65 -2.45 7.14
C ILE A 18 -8.53 -1.97 8.59
N HIS A 19 -9.42 -2.42 9.48
CA HIS A 19 -9.38 -2.01 10.88
C HIS A 19 -8.10 -2.49 11.59
N LYS A 20 -7.70 -3.75 11.35
CA LYS A 20 -6.46 -4.33 11.88
C LYS A 20 -5.23 -3.54 11.41
N ALA A 21 -5.18 -3.15 10.14
CA ALA A 21 -4.09 -2.33 9.60
C ALA A 21 -4.03 -0.94 10.25
N ARG A 22 -5.18 -0.29 10.47
CA ARG A 22 -5.25 0.99 11.19
C ARG A 22 -4.72 0.87 12.63
N LEU A 23 -5.09 -0.20 13.34
CA LEU A 23 -4.57 -0.48 14.69
C LEU A 23 -3.06 -0.78 14.68
N LYS A 24 -2.56 -1.51 13.67
CA LYS A 24 -1.13 -1.74 13.48
C LYS A 24 -0.40 -0.41 13.31
N TYR A 25 -0.90 0.47 12.44
CA TYR A 25 -0.28 1.77 12.20
C TYR A 25 -0.32 2.69 13.44
N GLN A 26 -1.37 2.65 14.25
CA GLN A 26 -1.40 3.35 15.54
C GLN A 26 -0.26 2.90 16.47
N ARG A 27 0.07 1.60 16.50
CA ARG A 27 1.22 1.10 17.26
C ARG A 27 2.55 1.56 16.66
N VAL A 28 2.66 1.67 15.34
CA VAL A 28 3.84 2.25 14.68
C VAL A 28 4.04 3.69 15.14
N LEU A 29 2.97 4.50 15.18
CA LEU A 29 3.05 5.89 15.67
C LEU A 29 3.55 5.95 17.12
N ALA A 30 3.04 5.09 18.00
CA ALA A 30 3.42 5.05 19.41
C ALA A 30 4.89 4.59 19.65
N SER A 31 5.36 3.63 18.86
CA SER A 31 6.65 2.95 19.07
C SER A 31 7.82 3.51 18.23
N GLN A 32 7.56 4.17 17.09
CA GLN A 32 8.62 4.62 16.16
C GLN A 32 9.60 5.58 16.84
N PRO A 33 10.88 5.22 17.07
CA PRO A 33 11.80 6.04 17.85
C PRO A 33 12.22 7.34 17.15
N LEU A 34 12.50 8.38 17.93
CA LEU A 34 13.23 9.55 17.45
C LEU A 34 14.68 9.16 17.16
N ALA A 35 15.24 9.71 16.08
CA ALA A 35 16.59 9.36 15.65
C ALA A 35 17.67 9.94 16.59
N SER A 36 18.74 9.18 16.79
CA SER A 36 19.94 9.65 17.48
C SER A 36 20.74 10.60 16.58
N MET A 37 21.60 11.43 17.19
CA MET A 37 22.46 12.34 16.43
C MET A 37 23.43 11.61 15.51
N ASP A 38 23.90 10.40 15.86
CA ASP A 38 24.77 9.61 14.98
C ASP A 38 24.08 9.24 13.65
N GLN A 39 22.75 9.09 13.65
CA GLN A 39 21.98 8.75 12.45
C GLN A 39 21.74 9.94 11.52
N VAL A 40 21.73 11.17 12.06
CA VAL A 40 21.27 12.36 11.30
C VAL A 40 22.30 13.48 11.19
N ALA A 41 23.26 13.60 12.12
CA ALA A 41 24.22 14.71 12.17
C ALA A 41 25.02 14.92 10.87
N PRO A 42 25.51 13.87 10.16
CA PRO A 42 26.26 14.08 8.92
C PRO A 42 25.47 14.85 7.85
N ARG A 43 24.14 14.76 7.87
CA ARG A 43 23.24 15.46 6.94
C ARG A 43 23.17 16.97 7.21
N GLY A 44 23.55 17.40 8.41
CA GLY A 44 23.63 18.81 8.80
C GLY A 44 24.62 19.60 7.96
N LEU A 45 25.65 18.97 7.38
CA LEU A 45 26.62 19.62 6.49
C LEU A 45 25.94 20.32 5.30
N LEU A 46 24.81 19.79 4.81
CA LEU A 46 24.09 20.33 3.66
C LEU A 46 23.33 21.63 3.97
N GLN A 47 23.07 21.91 5.25
CA GLN A 47 22.27 23.07 5.70
C GLN A 47 23.01 23.88 6.77
N TYR A 48 24.29 23.59 7.00
CA TYR A 48 25.09 24.27 8.00
C TYR A 48 25.20 25.76 7.66
N GLY A 49 24.96 26.63 8.65
CA GLY A 49 24.96 28.09 8.47
C GLY A 49 23.65 28.68 7.95
N GLN A 50 22.66 27.87 7.56
CA GLN A 50 21.30 28.35 7.26
C GLN A 50 20.47 28.56 8.54
N MET A 51 20.87 27.90 9.63
CA MET A 51 20.29 28.02 10.96
C MET A 51 21.34 27.65 12.02
N ASP A 52 21.09 28.03 13.27
CA ASP A 52 21.94 27.63 14.39
C ASP A 52 21.95 26.11 14.59
N ALA A 53 23.05 25.59 15.14
CA ALA A 53 23.30 24.16 15.23
C ALA A 53 22.20 23.38 15.99
N HIS A 54 21.66 23.95 17.07
CA HIS A 54 20.64 23.29 17.88
C HIS A 54 19.29 23.17 17.15
N PRO A 55 18.69 24.26 16.60
CA PRO A 55 17.53 24.14 15.71
C PRO A 55 17.74 23.20 14.52
N LEU A 56 18.94 23.20 13.91
CA LEU A 56 19.26 22.26 12.83
C LEU A 56 19.19 20.82 13.30
N ALA A 57 19.82 20.49 14.43
CA ALA A 57 19.78 19.16 14.99
C ALA A 57 18.34 18.69 15.26
N ALA A 58 17.51 19.53 15.87
CA ALA A 58 16.10 19.22 16.13
C ALA A 58 15.31 18.98 14.83
N LEU A 59 15.48 19.84 13.82
CA LEU A 59 14.85 19.68 12.50
C LEU A 59 15.26 18.35 11.84
N LEU A 60 16.54 17.97 11.93
CA LEU A 60 17.05 16.72 11.37
C LEU A 60 16.41 15.48 12.02
N VAL A 61 16.19 15.52 13.33
CA VAL A 61 15.50 14.45 14.09
C VAL A 61 14.03 14.35 13.65
N TRP A 62 13.30 15.47 13.63
CA TRP A 62 11.89 15.49 13.17
C TRP A 62 11.74 15.00 11.75
N ARG A 63 12.60 15.47 10.84
CA ARG A 63 12.58 15.05 9.44
C ARG A 63 12.82 13.55 9.29
N LYS A 64 13.74 12.97 10.06
CA LYS A 64 13.98 11.52 10.03
C LYS A 64 12.77 10.75 10.58
N TRP A 65 12.17 11.22 11.66
CA TRP A 65 11.00 10.57 12.25
C TRP A 65 9.80 10.58 11.30
N LEU A 66 9.47 11.73 10.70
CA LEU A 66 8.42 11.84 9.68
C LEU A 66 8.69 10.92 8.48
N TYR A 67 9.93 10.88 8.00
CA TYR A 67 10.33 9.99 6.92
C TYR A 67 10.12 8.51 7.26
N ASP A 68 10.43 8.10 8.49
CA ASP A 68 10.23 6.70 8.91
C ASP A 68 8.76 6.33 9.04
N LEU A 69 7.93 7.25 9.54
CA LEU A 69 6.49 7.07 9.60
C LEU A 69 5.89 6.93 8.20
N ASP A 70 6.25 7.83 7.28
CA ASP A 70 5.77 7.79 5.89
C ASP A 70 6.21 6.49 5.20
N ASN A 71 7.47 6.09 5.37
CA ASN A 71 7.98 4.85 4.80
C ASN A 71 7.24 3.62 5.34
N ARG A 72 6.92 3.59 6.64
CA ARG A 72 6.10 2.52 7.25
C ARG A 72 4.66 2.54 6.75
N ALA A 73 4.06 3.72 6.63
CA ALA A 73 2.71 3.90 6.09
C ALA A 73 2.62 3.39 4.64
N ALA A 74 3.59 3.75 3.80
CA ALA A 74 3.66 3.30 2.41
C ALA A 74 3.79 1.77 2.32
N GLN A 75 4.63 1.16 3.16
CA GLN A 75 4.79 -0.29 3.24
C GLN A 75 3.49 -0.99 3.67
N ASP A 76 2.87 -0.54 4.77
CA ASP A 76 1.63 -1.14 5.29
C ASP A 76 0.44 -0.94 4.33
N THR A 77 0.40 0.17 3.58
CA THR A 77 -0.63 0.42 2.58
C THR A 77 -0.58 -0.62 1.46
N GLY A 78 0.61 -0.98 0.96
CA GLY A 78 0.77 -2.04 -0.04
C GLY A 78 0.22 -3.38 0.45
N TYR A 79 0.60 -3.80 1.67
CA TYR A 79 0.13 -5.06 2.27
C TYR A 79 -1.36 -5.09 2.61
N LEU A 80 -1.99 -3.93 2.81
CA LEU A 80 -3.43 -3.84 3.04
C LEU A 80 -4.21 -3.88 1.74
N PHE A 81 -3.78 -3.10 0.76
CA PHE A 81 -4.58 -2.80 -0.42
C PHE A 81 -4.73 -4.02 -1.34
N GLU A 82 -3.65 -4.71 -1.67
CA GLU A 82 -3.68 -5.84 -2.64
C GLU A 82 -4.61 -6.97 -2.17
N PRO A 83 -4.53 -7.49 -0.93
CA PRO A 83 -5.38 -8.60 -0.49
C PRO A 83 -6.86 -8.20 -0.33
N VAL A 84 -7.12 -6.94 0.04
CA VAL A 84 -8.49 -6.44 0.19
C VAL A 84 -9.19 -6.31 -1.17
N ILE A 85 -8.48 -5.82 -2.20
CA ILE A 85 -9.02 -5.78 -3.56
C ILE A 85 -9.20 -7.20 -4.10
N ALA A 86 -8.21 -8.08 -3.91
CA ALA A 86 -8.28 -9.49 -4.33
C ALA A 86 -9.53 -10.17 -3.76
N GLY A 87 -9.74 -10.06 -2.44
CA GLY A 87 -10.92 -10.60 -1.77
C GLY A 87 -12.23 -9.98 -2.25
N ALA A 88 -12.25 -8.67 -2.46
CA ALA A 88 -13.45 -7.97 -2.94
C ALA A 88 -13.91 -8.40 -4.33
N ILE A 89 -12.99 -8.76 -5.21
CA ILE A 89 -13.34 -9.30 -6.54
C ILE A 89 -13.51 -10.83 -6.54
N GLY A 90 -13.42 -11.49 -5.39
CA GLY A 90 -13.54 -12.95 -5.26
C GLY A 90 -12.34 -13.71 -5.82
N GLY A 91 -11.16 -13.11 -5.84
CA GLY A 91 -9.91 -13.75 -6.22
C GLY A 91 -8.99 -14.02 -5.04
N VAL A 92 -7.84 -14.62 -5.34
CA VAL A 92 -6.90 -15.13 -4.32
C VAL A 92 -5.50 -14.56 -4.53
N PRO A 93 -4.88 -13.92 -3.53
CA PRO A 93 -3.48 -13.53 -3.60
C PRO A 93 -2.56 -14.76 -3.45
N TYR A 94 -1.47 -14.79 -4.21
CA TYR A 94 -0.48 -15.87 -4.14
C TYR A 94 0.92 -15.34 -3.83
N SER A 95 1.55 -15.91 -2.80
CA SER A 95 2.97 -15.70 -2.53
C SER A 95 3.85 -16.34 -3.62
N ALA A 96 5.09 -15.86 -3.75
CA ALA A 96 6.03 -16.39 -4.73
C ALA A 96 6.29 -17.90 -4.58
N THR A 97 6.16 -18.48 -3.39
CA THR A 97 6.39 -19.92 -3.15
C THR A 97 5.22 -20.76 -3.66
N LYS A 98 3.98 -20.32 -3.42
CA LYS A 98 2.74 -21.05 -3.74
C LYS A 98 2.15 -20.72 -5.11
N SER A 99 2.63 -19.67 -5.76
CA SER A 99 2.08 -19.19 -7.03
C SER A 99 2.18 -20.22 -8.17
N PRO A 100 1.13 -20.34 -9.00
CA PRO A 100 1.20 -21.11 -10.24
C PRO A 100 2.04 -20.42 -11.32
N VAL A 101 2.29 -19.11 -11.20
CA VAL A 101 3.13 -18.35 -12.12
C VAL A 101 4.60 -18.52 -11.73
N ARG A 102 5.45 -18.87 -12.71
CA ARG A 102 6.88 -19.09 -12.52
C ARG A 102 7.69 -17.98 -13.17
N ARG A 103 8.81 -17.63 -12.54
CA ARG A 103 9.72 -16.62 -13.09
C ARG A 103 10.31 -17.11 -14.42
N ALA A 104 10.52 -16.21 -15.37
CA ALA A 104 11.10 -16.51 -16.68
C ALA A 104 12.53 -17.11 -16.57
N SER A 105 13.24 -16.81 -15.48
CA SER A 105 14.53 -17.40 -15.15
C SER A 105 14.47 -18.90 -14.78
N GLY A 106 13.26 -19.44 -14.59
CA GLY A 106 13.03 -20.80 -14.08
C GLY A 106 13.32 -20.97 -12.58
N LYS A 107 13.73 -19.91 -11.88
CA LYS A 107 14.08 -19.96 -10.45
C LYS A 107 13.01 -19.30 -9.59
N GLY A 108 12.21 -20.13 -8.93
CA GLY A 108 11.16 -19.69 -8.00
C GLY A 108 9.85 -19.30 -8.70
N GLY A 109 8.81 -19.11 -7.90
CA GLY A 109 7.54 -18.57 -8.39
C GLY A 109 7.48 -17.05 -8.32
N ARG A 110 6.37 -16.53 -8.84
CA ARG A 110 6.09 -15.11 -8.98
C ARG A 110 4.95 -14.74 -8.03
N GLN A 111 5.13 -13.74 -7.18
CA GLN A 111 3.99 -13.22 -6.42
C GLN A 111 2.93 -12.71 -7.40
N VAL A 112 1.67 -13.02 -7.12
CA VAL A 112 0.52 -12.53 -7.90
C VAL A 112 -0.46 -11.89 -6.94
N ASP A 113 -0.81 -10.64 -7.22
CA ASP A 113 -1.66 -9.85 -6.33
C ASP A 113 -3.05 -10.47 -6.23
N CYS A 114 -3.58 -10.98 -7.35
CA CYS A 114 -4.84 -11.71 -7.37
C CYS A 114 -4.96 -12.67 -8.56
N LEU A 115 -5.38 -13.91 -8.31
CA LEU A 115 -5.88 -14.84 -9.33
C LEU A 115 -7.39 -15.01 -9.21
N LYS A 116 -8.10 -14.87 -10.33
CA LYS A 116 -9.53 -15.15 -10.43
C LYS A 116 -9.83 -15.82 -11.77
N GLY A 117 -10.26 -17.07 -11.72
CA GLY A 117 -10.47 -17.86 -12.94
C GLY A 117 -9.17 -17.98 -13.75
N GLN A 118 -9.18 -17.44 -14.98
CA GLN A 118 -8.00 -17.41 -15.86
C GLN A 118 -7.24 -16.08 -15.79
N HIS A 119 -7.69 -15.11 -14.99
CA HIS A 119 -7.07 -13.79 -14.93
C HIS A 119 -6.02 -13.72 -13.82
N ALA A 120 -4.83 -13.21 -14.17
CA ALA A 120 -3.75 -12.91 -13.26
C ALA A 120 -3.56 -11.40 -13.12
N TYR A 121 -4.03 -10.86 -12.01
CA TYR A 121 -4.06 -9.43 -11.74
C TYR A 121 -2.74 -8.95 -11.13
N GLU A 122 -2.24 -7.84 -11.65
CA GLU A 122 -1.30 -6.94 -11.00
C GLU A 122 -2.06 -5.65 -10.67
N ILE A 123 -2.12 -5.27 -9.40
CA ILE A 123 -2.96 -4.19 -8.90
C ILE A 123 -2.07 -3.11 -8.28
N LYS A 124 -2.18 -1.88 -8.77
CA LYS A 124 -1.36 -0.76 -8.30
C LYS A 124 -2.23 0.44 -7.96
N LEU A 125 -1.96 1.06 -6.80
CA LEU A 125 -2.53 2.37 -6.46
C LEU A 125 -2.06 3.43 -7.46
N ARG A 126 -0.74 3.52 -7.66
CA ARG A 126 -0.10 4.49 -8.56
C ARG A 126 1.20 3.93 -9.12
N ILE A 127 1.53 4.24 -10.37
CA ILE A 127 2.87 4.02 -10.92
C ILE A 127 3.76 5.21 -10.54
N THR A 128 4.72 4.98 -9.64
CA THR A 128 5.72 6.00 -9.28
C THR A 128 7.13 5.57 -9.66
N ILE A 129 8.01 6.55 -9.89
CA ILE A 129 9.42 6.30 -10.19
C ILE A 129 10.16 5.78 -8.95
N ALA A 130 9.73 6.16 -7.73
CA ALA A 130 10.44 5.85 -6.48
C ALA A 130 10.22 4.42 -5.98
N ALA A 131 9.00 3.87 -6.07
CA ALA A 131 8.73 2.48 -5.66
C ALA A 131 9.30 1.45 -6.66
N SER A 132 9.44 1.86 -7.92
CA SER A 132 9.99 1.06 -9.02
C SER A 132 11.47 1.40 -9.26
N GLY A 133 12.34 1.06 -8.31
CA GLY A 133 13.79 1.05 -8.56
C GLY A 133 14.13 0.23 -9.81
N GLN A 134 15.23 0.52 -10.50
CA GLN A 134 15.59 -0.13 -11.78
C GLN A 134 15.51 -1.68 -11.75
N GLY A 135 15.83 -2.31 -10.60
CA GLY A 135 15.73 -3.77 -10.44
C GLY A 135 14.30 -4.31 -10.39
N ARG A 136 13.36 -3.61 -9.73
CA ARG A 136 11.95 -4.04 -9.64
C ARG A 136 11.18 -3.78 -10.93
N TRP A 137 11.58 -2.76 -11.69
CA TRP A 137 10.94 -2.43 -12.96
C TRP A 137 11.03 -3.56 -13.99
N GLY A 138 12.20 -4.21 -14.08
CA GLY A 138 12.37 -5.37 -14.95
C GLY A 138 11.47 -6.54 -14.54
N GLU A 139 11.24 -6.73 -13.23
CA GLU A 139 10.30 -7.75 -12.75
C GLU A 139 8.87 -7.41 -13.15
N GLU A 140 8.41 -6.16 -12.98
CA GLU A 140 7.06 -5.73 -13.37
C GLU A 140 6.80 -5.93 -14.87
N LEU A 141 7.78 -5.65 -15.73
CA LEU A 141 7.66 -5.85 -17.18
C LEU A 141 7.67 -7.34 -17.59
N GLN A 142 8.27 -8.22 -16.80
CA GLN A 142 8.31 -9.66 -17.09
C GLN A 142 7.02 -10.37 -16.71
N PHE A 143 6.33 -9.89 -15.67
CA PHE A 143 5.13 -10.54 -15.13
C PHE A 143 4.09 -10.93 -16.20
N PRO A 144 3.71 -10.07 -17.16
CA PRO A 144 2.69 -10.43 -18.15
C PRO A 144 3.05 -11.66 -18.99
N SER A 145 4.32 -11.73 -19.42
CA SER A 145 4.81 -12.86 -20.20
C SER A 145 4.90 -14.14 -19.35
N GLU A 146 5.20 -14.01 -18.06
CA GLU A 146 5.25 -15.12 -17.11
C GLU A 146 3.84 -15.68 -16.85
N ALA A 147 2.84 -14.80 -16.70
CA ALA A 147 1.44 -15.19 -16.55
C ALA A 147 0.92 -15.87 -17.82
N GLN A 148 1.21 -15.32 -19.00
CA GLN A 148 0.86 -15.93 -20.29
C GLN A 148 1.49 -17.32 -20.43
N ALA A 149 2.76 -17.49 -20.08
CA ALA A 149 3.44 -18.78 -20.13
C ALA A 149 2.83 -19.82 -19.16
N ALA A 150 2.20 -19.35 -18.08
CA ALA A 150 1.42 -20.18 -17.15
C ALA A 150 -0.01 -20.49 -17.66
N GLY A 151 -0.38 -20.01 -18.85
CA GLY A 151 -1.72 -20.19 -19.43
C GLY A 151 -2.78 -19.21 -18.90
N LEU A 152 -2.36 -18.14 -18.22
CA LEU A 152 -3.25 -17.14 -17.63
C LEU A 152 -3.27 -15.86 -18.49
N VAL A 153 -4.35 -15.09 -18.36
CA VAL A 153 -4.51 -13.77 -18.98
C VAL A 153 -4.02 -12.71 -17.99
N PRO A 154 -2.93 -11.99 -18.27
CA PRO A 154 -2.45 -10.95 -17.37
C PRO A 154 -3.39 -9.73 -17.43
N VAL A 155 -3.78 -9.21 -16.26
CA VAL A 155 -4.64 -8.02 -16.14
C VAL A 155 -3.95 -6.97 -15.27
N LEU A 156 -3.71 -5.80 -15.83
CA LEU A 156 -3.16 -4.66 -15.10
C LEU A 156 -4.31 -3.78 -14.61
N VAL A 157 -4.32 -3.47 -13.31
CA VAL A 157 -5.25 -2.51 -12.70
C VAL A 157 -4.43 -1.40 -12.07
N VAL A 158 -4.63 -0.15 -12.51
CA VAL A 158 -3.97 1.02 -11.92
C VAL A 158 -5.01 2.07 -11.54
N LEU A 159 -5.11 2.38 -10.25
CA LEU A 159 -6.18 3.26 -9.75
C LEU A 159 -5.90 4.75 -10.01
N ASP A 160 -4.66 5.20 -9.93
CA ASP A 160 -4.27 6.57 -10.27
C ASP A 160 -3.91 6.67 -11.76
N PRO A 161 -4.65 7.49 -12.55
CA PRO A 161 -4.43 7.62 -13.99
C PRO A 161 -3.30 8.61 -14.37
N THR A 162 -2.53 9.13 -13.42
CA THR A 162 -1.47 10.13 -13.68
C THR A 162 -0.54 9.65 -14.79
N PRO A 163 -0.51 10.35 -15.95
CA PRO A 163 0.32 9.93 -17.08
C PRO A 163 1.80 9.92 -16.71
N ASN A 164 2.46 8.79 -16.98
CA ASN A 164 3.92 8.70 -16.91
C ASN A 164 4.45 7.64 -17.88
N PRO A 165 5.70 7.78 -18.38
CA PRO A 165 6.25 6.86 -19.38
C PRO A 165 6.28 5.39 -18.95
N LYS A 166 6.53 5.13 -17.66
CA LYS A 166 6.53 3.77 -17.10
C LYS A 166 5.15 3.12 -17.20
N LEU A 167 4.10 3.85 -16.85
CA LEU A 167 2.72 3.35 -17.00
C LEU A 167 2.44 2.95 -18.46
N SER A 168 2.83 3.77 -19.43
CA SER A 168 2.66 3.44 -20.86
C SER A 168 3.45 2.19 -21.28
N GLU A 169 4.65 1.99 -20.73
CA GLU A 169 5.44 0.78 -20.97
C GLU A 169 4.78 -0.47 -20.39
N LEU A 170 4.24 -0.39 -19.17
CA LEU A 170 3.60 -1.51 -18.51
C LEU A 170 2.32 -1.92 -19.25
N ILE A 171 1.47 -0.96 -19.62
CA ILE A 171 0.27 -1.21 -20.43
C ILE A 171 0.62 -2.01 -21.69
N ARG A 172 1.62 -1.56 -22.45
CA ARG A 172 2.08 -2.26 -23.66
C ARG A 172 2.57 -3.68 -23.38
N ALA A 173 3.25 -3.92 -22.25
CA ALA A 173 3.72 -5.26 -21.89
C ALA A 173 2.57 -6.23 -21.59
N PHE A 174 1.51 -5.75 -20.92
CA PHE A 174 0.30 -6.52 -20.66
C PHE A 174 -0.45 -6.84 -21.96
N GLU A 175 -0.70 -5.83 -22.80
CA GLU A 175 -1.39 -6.00 -24.08
C GLU A 175 -0.62 -6.93 -25.04
N ALA A 176 0.71 -6.80 -25.12
CA ALA A 176 1.56 -7.66 -25.95
C ALA A 176 1.54 -9.14 -25.51
N SER A 177 1.20 -9.39 -24.24
CA SER A 177 1.05 -10.74 -23.68
C SER A 177 -0.39 -11.27 -23.79
N GLY A 178 -1.25 -10.61 -24.59
CA GLY A 178 -2.66 -10.98 -24.76
C GLY A 178 -3.55 -10.63 -23.56
N GLY A 179 -3.07 -9.75 -22.69
CA GLY A 179 -3.76 -9.27 -21.50
C GLY A 179 -4.57 -8.00 -21.71
N ALA A 180 -5.01 -7.41 -20.59
CA ALA A 180 -5.74 -6.15 -20.55
C ALA A 180 -5.14 -5.19 -19.51
N ALA A 181 -5.40 -3.89 -19.67
CA ALA A 181 -5.06 -2.87 -18.69
C ALA A 181 -6.25 -1.93 -18.45
N TYR A 182 -6.57 -1.70 -17.18
CA TYR A 182 -7.65 -0.82 -16.74
C TYR A 182 -7.09 0.27 -15.84
N ILE A 183 -7.35 1.53 -16.18
CA ILE A 183 -6.69 2.69 -15.56
C ILE A 183 -7.73 3.69 -15.05
N GLY A 184 -7.51 4.25 -13.85
CA GLY A 184 -8.37 5.29 -13.30
C GLY A 184 -9.81 4.83 -13.11
N GLU A 185 -10.76 5.57 -13.67
CA GLU A 185 -12.18 5.21 -13.64
C GLU A 185 -12.49 3.85 -14.27
N GLU A 186 -11.73 3.45 -15.29
CA GLU A 186 -11.92 2.14 -15.91
C GLU A 186 -11.46 1.01 -14.99
N ALA A 187 -10.42 1.26 -14.19
CA ALA A 187 -9.96 0.34 -13.15
C ALA A 187 -11.06 0.14 -12.11
N TRP A 188 -11.65 1.23 -11.60
CA TRP A 188 -12.73 1.16 -10.62
C TRP A 188 -13.99 0.48 -11.18
N ARG A 189 -14.36 0.78 -12.43
CA ARG A 189 -15.48 0.12 -13.09
C ARG A 189 -15.24 -1.37 -13.23
N HIS A 190 -14.06 -1.77 -13.71
CA HIS A 190 -13.69 -3.17 -13.84
C HIS A 190 -13.73 -3.91 -12.49
N LEU A 191 -13.13 -3.35 -11.44
CA LEU A 191 -13.15 -3.96 -10.10
C LEU A 191 -14.57 -4.12 -9.56
N LYS A 192 -15.48 -3.16 -9.79
CA LYS A 192 -16.88 -3.24 -9.36
C LYS A 192 -17.71 -4.23 -10.18
N GLU A 193 -17.41 -4.40 -11.46
CA GLU A 193 -18.05 -5.41 -12.31
C GLU A 193 -17.58 -6.82 -11.94
N GLU A 194 -16.31 -6.97 -11.58
CA GLU A 194 -15.75 -8.22 -11.07
C GLU A 194 -16.22 -8.53 -9.65
N ALA A 195 -16.48 -7.51 -8.83
CA ALA A 195 -17.08 -7.67 -7.52
C ALA A 195 -18.58 -8.04 -7.63
N GLY A 196 -19.06 -8.84 -6.69
CA GLY A 196 -20.50 -9.00 -6.50
C GLY A 196 -21.14 -7.69 -6.00
N PRO A 197 -22.48 -7.57 -6.01
CA PRO A 197 -23.17 -6.31 -5.71
C PRO A 197 -22.79 -5.73 -4.34
N GLU A 198 -22.61 -6.57 -3.33
CA GLU A 198 -22.26 -6.15 -1.99
C GLU A 198 -20.78 -5.77 -1.87
N MET A 199 -19.87 -6.53 -2.49
CA MET A 199 -18.45 -6.15 -2.51
C MET A 199 -18.18 -4.94 -3.40
N ALA A 200 -19.00 -4.65 -4.40
CA ALA A 200 -18.93 -3.40 -5.16
C ALA A 200 -19.23 -2.19 -4.25
N VAL A 201 -20.21 -2.31 -3.34
CA VAL A 201 -20.47 -1.29 -2.30
C VAL A 201 -19.31 -1.19 -1.33
N PHE A 202 -18.67 -2.31 -0.97
CA PHE A 202 -17.48 -2.30 -0.14
C PHE A 202 -16.34 -1.51 -0.79
N LEU A 203 -16.02 -1.82 -2.05
CA LEU A 203 -14.96 -1.14 -2.82
C LEU A 203 -15.19 0.36 -2.89
N GLU A 204 -16.43 0.77 -3.15
CA GLU A 204 -16.78 2.19 -3.21
C GLU A 204 -16.58 2.86 -1.84
N LYS A 205 -17.23 2.36 -0.79
CA LYS A 205 -17.31 3.05 0.51
C LYS A 205 -16.05 2.97 1.37
N TYR A 206 -15.30 1.88 1.26
CA TYR A 206 -14.18 1.61 2.18
C TYR A 206 -12.81 1.80 1.53
N ILE A 207 -12.75 1.85 0.20
CA ILE A 207 -11.49 2.04 -0.52
C ILE A 207 -11.54 3.32 -1.35
N ARG A 208 -12.47 3.43 -2.31
CA ARG A 208 -12.50 4.56 -3.25
C ARG A 208 -12.83 5.88 -2.56
N GLU A 209 -13.99 5.98 -1.89
CA GLU A 209 -14.42 7.22 -1.21
C GLU A 209 -13.35 7.73 -0.23
N PRO A 210 -12.74 6.92 0.66
CA PRO A 210 -11.68 7.40 1.54
C PRO A 210 -10.40 7.85 0.80
N LEU A 211 -10.06 7.24 -0.34
CA LEU A 211 -8.93 7.69 -1.14
C LEU A 211 -9.24 9.02 -1.83
N ASP A 212 -10.43 9.15 -2.40
CA ASP A 212 -10.89 10.38 -3.06
C ASP A 212 -10.99 11.53 -2.05
N ASP A 213 -11.52 11.28 -0.85
CA ASP A 213 -11.58 12.27 0.24
C ASP A 213 -10.20 12.85 0.58
N ILE A 214 -9.16 12.00 0.64
CA ILE A 214 -7.79 12.45 0.92
C ILE A 214 -7.15 13.12 -0.30
N TYR A 215 -7.37 12.58 -1.50
CA TYR A 215 -6.82 13.13 -2.75
C TYR A 215 -7.37 14.55 -3.03
N LEU A 216 -8.64 14.79 -2.73
CA LEU A 216 -9.32 16.06 -2.92
C LEU A 216 -9.19 17.01 -1.71
N ALA A 217 -8.55 16.58 -0.62
CA ALA A 217 -8.44 17.39 0.61
C ALA A 217 -7.48 18.58 0.48
N LEU A 218 -6.58 18.56 -0.50
CA LEU A 218 -5.59 19.62 -0.72
C LEU A 218 -5.45 19.89 -2.23
N ASP A 219 -5.77 21.11 -2.64
CA ASP A 219 -5.59 21.56 -4.02
C ASP A 219 -4.12 21.90 -4.31
N GLU A 220 -3.66 21.58 -5.53
CA GLU A 220 -2.33 21.98 -5.98
C GLU A 220 -2.21 23.51 -6.02
N GLY A 221 -1.35 24.06 -5.16
CA GLY A 221 -1.06 25.49 -5.09
C GLY A 221 -1.60 26.18 -3.84
N ASP A 222 -2.45 25.50 -3.06
CA ASP A 222 -2.89 26.03 -1.77
C ASP A 222 -1.73 25.99 -0.75
N PRO A 223 -1.61 27.02 0.11
CA PRO A 223 -0.63 27.00 1.17
C PRO A 223 -0.98 25.89 2.16
N LEU A 224 0.01 25.08 2.52
CA LEU A 224 -0.15 24.08 3.56
C LEU A 224 -0.55 24.75 4.89
N PRO A 225 -1.48 24.16 5.66
CA PRO A 225 -1.77 24.63 7.01
C PRO A 225 -0.50 24.63 7.87
N THR A 226 -0.45 25.51 8.86
CA THR A 226 0.68 25.53 9.81
C THR A 226 0.86 24.17 10.46
N LEU A 227 2.09 23.66 10.42
CA LEU A 227 2.51 22.43 11.08
C LEU A 227 3.32 22.77 12.34
N SER A 228 2.93 22.17 13.46
CA SER A 228 3.72 22.16 14.69
C SER A 228 3.89 20.72 15.18
N LEU A 229 5.12 20.39 15.58
CA LEU A 229 5.50 19.11 16.17
C LEU A 229 6.07 19.37 17.56
N THR A 230 5.45 18.81 18.59
CA THR A 230 5.89 19.00 19.98
C THR A 230 6.18 17.67 20.62
N ASP A 231 7.45 17.45 20.98
CA ASP A 231 7.87 16.32 21.82
C ASP A 231 7.62 16.66 23.30
N ARG A 232 6.75 15.89 23.95
CA ARG A 232 6.44 16.00 25.39
C ARG A 232 7.04 14.85 26.19
N ILE A 233 8.04 14.16 25.64
CA ILE A 233 8.74 13.00 26.22
C ILE A 233 7.87 11.74 26.22
N ARG A 234 6.65 11.81 26.77
CA ARG A 234 5.68 10.69 26.81
C ARG A 234 4.63 10.73 25.72
N SER A 235 4.55 11.85 25.02
CA SER A 235 3.65 12.01 23.88
C SER A 235 4.27 12.93 22.83
N ILE A 236 3.80 12.78 21.60
CA ILE A 236 4.11 13.71 20.51
C ILE A 236 2.80 14.32 20.02
N ASP A 237 2.72 15.64 20.05
CA ASP A 237 1.61 16.36 19.43
C ASP A 237 1.97 16.73 18.00
N ILE A 238 1.09 16.37 17.06
CA ILE A 238 1.09 16.84 15.68
C ILE A 238 -0.10 17.78 15.51
N THR A 239 0.17 19.07 15.35
CA THR A 239 -0.85 20.09 15.08
C THR A 239 -0.75 20.53 13.63
N VAL A 240 -1.85 20.39 12.88
CA VAL A 240 -1.99 20.85 11.49
C VAL A 240 -3.21 21.75 11.41
N GLY A 241 -2.99 23.05 11.20
CA GLY A 241 -4.06 24.05 11.24
C GLY A 241 -4.76 24.08 12.60
N GLN A 242 -6.04 23.75 12.64
CA GLN A 242 -6.84 23.69 13.87
C GLN A 242 -6.93 22.29 14.48
N SER A 243 -6.42 21.27 13.79
CA SER A 243 -6.49 19.89 14.23
C SER A 243 -5.23 19.51 14.98
N THR A 244 -5.38 18.79 16.08
CA THR A 244 -4.25 18.22 16.83
C THR A 244 -4.49 16.73 17.06
N VAL A 245 -3.46 15.94 16.79
CA VAL A 245 -3.39 14.53 17.14
C VAL A 245 -2.28 14.37 18.17
N THR A 246 -2.61 13.76 19.31
CA THR A 246 -1.65 13.37 20.34
C THR A 246 -1.35 11.89 20.20
N ILE A 247 -0.07 11.58 20.01
CA ILE A 247 0.45 10.21 19.95
C ILE A 247 1.07 9.90 21.30
N GLU A 248 0.42 9.04 22.08
CA GLU A 248 1.02 8.47 23.29
C GLU A 248 2.19 7.56 22.90
N ARG A 249 3.32 7.69 23.60
CA ARG A 249 4.57 7.00 23.28
C ARG A 249 4.77 5.82 24.21
N ASP A 250 5.20 4.70 23.66
CA ASP A 250 5.60 3.54 24.46
C ASP A 250 6.87 3.89 25.27
N ASP A 251 7.01 3.32 26.46
CA ASP A 251 8.22 3.48 27.26
C ASP A 251 9.42 2.96 26.47
N VAL A 252 10.51 3.73 26.47
CA VAL A 252 11.76 3.46 25.73
C VAL A 252 12.43 2.19 26.30
N GLY A 253 11.94 1.02 25.90
CA GLY A 253 12.37 -0.27 26.44
C GLY A 253 11.65 -1.48 25.84
N GLU A 254 10.42 -1.30 25.35
CA GLU A 254 9.70 -2.34 24.62
C GLU A 254 9.93 -2.16 23.11
N SER A 255 11.08 -2.62 22.62
CA SER A 255 11.24 -2.83 21.18
C SER A 255 10.34 -3.99 20.76
N ILE A 256 9.10 -3.70 20.42
CA ILE A 256 8.27 -4.64 19.69
C ILE A 256 8.83 -4.62 18.27
N GLU A 257 9.70 -5.57 17.96
CA GLU A 257 10.01 -5.82 16.56
C GLU A 257 8.67 -5.99 15.83
N PRO A 258 8.39 -5.21 14.77
CA PRO A 258 7.23 -5.48 13.96
C PRO A 258 7.46 -6.87 13.41
N VAL A 259 6.65 -7.81 13.90
CA VAL A 259 6.53 -9.14 13.33
C VAL A 259 5.98 -8.91 11.93
N ASP A 260 6.89 -8.68 10.97
CA ASP A 260 6.64 -8.61 9.54
C ASP A 260 6.35 -10.04 9.03
N LEU A 261 5.41 -10.71 9.69
CA LEU A 261 4.74 -11.84 9.09
C LEU A 261 3.74 -11.23 8.10
N ILE A 262 4.17 -11.16 6.84
CA ILE A 262 3.25 -11.53 5.78
C ILE A 262 2.67 -12.87 6.25
N PRO A 263 1.35 -12.98 6.44
CA PRO A 263 0.77 -14.30 6.66
C PRO A 263 1.22 -15.17 5.46
N ASP A 264 2.07 -16.17 5.72
CA ASP A 264 2.54 -17.16 4.72
C ASP A 264 1.36 -18.00 4.17
N ASP A 265 0.21 -17.75 4.73
CA ASP A 265 -1.12 -18.22 4.46
C ASP A 265 -1.80 -17.42 3.33
N GLY A 266 -1.26 -17.59 2.12
CA GLY A 266 -2.05 -17.34 0.90
C GLY A 266 -3.40 -18.06 1.02
N GLY A 267 -4.48 -17.27 1.05
CA GLY A 267 -5.86 -17.75 1.16
C GLY A 267 -6.47 -17.82 2.57
N ASP A 268 -5.72 -17.83 3.69
CA ASP A 268 -6.35 -18.07 5.02
C ASP A 268 -7.03 -16.83 5.63
N PHE A 269 -6.82 -15.65 5.04
CA PHE A 269 -7.52 -14.43 5.45
C PHE A 269 -8.98 -14.41 4.97
N LEU A 270 -9.31 -15.11 3.88
CA LEU A 270 -10.66 -15.13 3.31
C LEU A 270 -11.42 -16.40 3.75
N PRO A 271 -12.52 -16.27 4.52
CA PRO A 271 -13.33 -17.41 4.91
C PRO A 271 -13.99 -18.05 3.69
N GLY A 272 -14.06 -19.39 3.67
CA GLY A 272 -14.91 -20.14 2.73
C GLY A 272 -14.42 -20.26 1.28
N MET A 273 -13.19 -19.85 0.96
CA MET A 273 -12.63 -20.14 -0.36
C MET A 273 -12.03 -21.55 -0.38
N ASP A 274 -12.62 -22.44 -1.19
CA ASP A 274 -12.08 -23.77 -1.44
C ASP A 274 -10.66 -23.65 -2.02
N ARG A 275 -9.71 -24.32 -1.38
CA ARG A 275 -8.28 -24.36 -1.73
C ARG A 275 -8.01 -25.21 -2.97
#